data_AF-A0A926BTU6-F1
#
_entry.id   AF-A0A926BTU6-F1
#
_cell.length_a   1.000
_cell.length_b   1.000
_cell.length_c   1.000
_cell.angle_alpha   90.00
_cell.angle_beta   90.00
_cell.angle_gamma   90.00
#
_symmetry.space_group_name_H-M   'P 1'
#
loop_
_entity.id
_entity.type
_entity.pdbx_description
1 polymer ?
#
loop_
_entity_poly.entity_id
_entity_poly.type
_entity_poly.pdbx_seq_one_letter_code
_entity_poly.pdbx_strand_id
1 'polypeptide(L)'
;MTRTPATTNDTSIANAQRVSRLNRVIGQVTVLELIALGIAIISIVLFALLARAVLRSELVAFNRGALEAIHMYATPTLDTVALAVTFLGSFECVVVIGVALGVWFLRSKRRVDAWVLATVLLGGGALSQTLKAVFAQTRPDVFDPLYRAAGLSFPSGH
;
A
#
# COMPACT_ATOMS: atom_id res chain seq x y z
N MET A 1 -28.24 -14.24 -54.04
CA MET A 1 -27.49 -13.22 -53.26
C MET A 1 -26.10 -13.76 -52.99
N THR A 2 -25.14 -13.43 -53.85
CA THR A 2 -23.75 -13.90 -53.79
C THR A 2 -22.94 -13.00 -52.85
N ARG A 3 -22.43 -13.57 -51.74
CA ARG A 3 -21.50 -12.91 -50.82
C ARG A 3 -20.14 -12.78 -51.53
N THR A 4 -19.74 -11.57 -51.88
CA THR A 4 -18.38 -11.29 -52.37
C THR A 4 -17.37 -11.53 -51.24
N PRO A 5 -16.30 -12.31 -51.46
CA PRO A 5 -15.28 -12.53 -50.43
C PRO A 5 -14.46 -11.26 -50.21
N ALA A 6 -14.17 -10.92 -48.95
CA ALA A 6 -13.34 -9.79 -48.59
C ALA A 6 -11.96 -9.90 -49.26
N THR A 7 -11.46 -8.79 -49.81
CA THR A 7 -10.20 -8.80 -50.57
C THR A 7 -8.99 -8.85 -49.63
N THR A 8 -7.84 -9.33 -50.11
CA THR A 8 -6.58 -9.35 -49.37
C THR A 8 -6.16 -7.95 -48.87
N ASN A 9 -6.60 -6.88 -49.55
CA ASN A 9 -6.38 -5.51 -49.12
C ASN A 9 -7.23 -5.12 -47.89
N ASP A 10 -8.48 -5.56 -47.80
CA ASP A 10 -9.37 -5.25 -46.67
C ASP A 10 -8.84 -5.86 -45.36
N THR A 11 -8.31 -7.08 -45.45
CA THR A 11 -7.69 -7.78 -44.30
C THR A 11 -6.36 -7.13 -43.87
N SER A 12 -5.54 -6.67 -44.83
CA SER A 12 -4.31 -5.93 -44.55
C SER A 12 -4.56 -4.60 -43.82
N ILE A 13 -5.53 -3.80 -44.30
CA ILE A 13 -5.90 -2.51 -43.70
C ILE A 13 -6.49 -2.72 -42.29
N ALA A 14 -7.37 -3.70 -42.11
CA ALA A 14 -7.94 -4.02 -40.79
C ALA A 14 -6.86 -4.44 -39.78
N ASN A 15 -5.86 -5.22 -40.21
CA ASN A 15 -4.73 -5.60 -39.37
C ASN A 15 -3.83 -4.40 -39.01
N ALA A 16 -3.53 -3.52 -39.97
CA ALA A 16 -2.75 -2.30 -39.72
C ALA A 16 -3.45 -1.35 -38.72
N GLN A 17 -4.78 -1.20 -38.84
CA GLN A 17 -5.59 -0.44 -37.88
C GLN A 17 -5.61 -1.08 -36.48
N ARG A 18 -5.62 -2.42 -36.40
CA ARG A 18 -5.58 -3.14 -35.12
C ARG A 18 -4.23 -2.98 -34.43
N VAL A 19 -3.13 -3.09 -35.18
CA VAL A 19 -1.76 -2.91 -34.65
C VAL A 19 -1.54 -1.47 -34.17
N SER A 20 -1.98 -0.46 -34.93
CA SER A 20 -1.84 0.94 -34.51
C SER A 20 -2.65 1.29 -33.26
N ARG A 21 -3.88 0.76 -33.13
CA ARG A 21 -4.68 0.88 -31.90
C ARG A 21 -4.02 0.20 -30.73
N LEU A 22 -3.49 -1.01 -30.92
CA LEU A 22 -2.81 -1.75 -29.85
C LEU A 22 -1.56 -1.02 -29.37
N ASN A 23 -0.71 -0.52 -30.28
CA ASN A 23 0.48 0.25 -29.92
C ASN A 23 0.13 1.55 -29.18
N ARG A 24 -0.98 2.20 -29.54
CA ARG A 24 -1.46 3.40 -28.84
C ARG A 24 -1.89 3.09 -27.41
N VAL A 25 -2.64 2.00 -27.22
CA VAL A 25 -3.11 1.58 -25.89
C VAL A 25 -1.93 1.11 -25.03
N ILE A 26 -1.02 0.30 -25.58
CA ILE A 26 0.20 -0.13 -24.88
C ILE A 26 1.02 1.08 -24.47
N GLY A 27 1.29 2.01 -25.40
CA GLY A 27 2.04 3.23 -25.11
C GLY A 27 1.39 4.09 -24.03
N GLN A 28 0.06 4.22 -24.04
CA GLN A 28 -0.67 4.93 -22.98
C GLN A 28 -0.53 4.24 -21.62
N VAL A 29 -0.69 2.92 -21.56
CA VAL A 29 -0.52 2.15 -20.31
C VAL A 29 0.91 2.29 -19.78
N THR A 30 1.92 2.14 -20.63
CA THR A 30 3.34 2.29 -20.22
C THR A 30 3.65 3.70 -19.71
N VAL A 31 3.12 4.74 -20.36
CA VAL A 31 3.30 6.13 -19.87
C VAL A 31 2.64 6.33 -18.51
N LEU A 32 1.43 5.80 -18.30
CA LEU A 32 0.74 5.87 -17.01
C LEU A 32 1.51 5.14 -15.91
N GLU A 33 2.08 3.96 -16.21
CA GLU A 33 2.90 3.19 -15.28
C GLU A 33 4.18 3.95 -14.89
N LEU A 34 4.85 4.61 -15.86
CA LEU A 34 6.03 5.43 -15.58
C LEU A 34 5.69 6.66 -14.72
N ILE A 35 4.55 7.31 -14.98
CA ILE A 35 4.07 8.42 -14.15
C ILE A 35 3.77 7.92 -12.73
N ALA A 36 3.08 6.79 -12.59
CA ALA A 36 2.77 6.20 -11.30
C ALA A 36 4.04 5.83 -10.51
N LEU A 37 5.05 5.26 -11.19
CA LEU A 37 6.36 4.97 -10.60
C LEU A 37 7.07 6.25 -10.16
N GLY A 38 7.05 7.29 -10.99
CA GLY A 38 7.62 8.60 -10.64
C GLY A 38 6.98 9.20 -9.40
N ILE A 39 5.64 9.19 -9.33
CA ILE A 39 4.88 9.63 -8.14
C ILE A 39 5.28 8.80 -6.93
N ALA A 40 5.33 7.47 -7.04
CA ALA A 40 5.70 6.59 -5.94
C ALA A 40 7.11 6.88 -5.40
N ILE A 41 8.09 7.08 -6.28
CA ILE A 41 9.47 7.44 -5.89
C ILE A 41 9.49 8.78 -5.16
N ILE A 42 8.81 9.79 -5.71
CA ILE A 42 8.72 11.12 -5.08
C ILE A 42 8.07 11.01 -3.70
N SER A 43 6.97 10.26 -3.57
CA SER A 43 6.29 10.04 -2.30
C SER A 43 7.20 9.35 -1.28
N ILE A 44 7.99 8.35 -1.68
CA ILE A 44 8.96 7.69 -0.79
C ILE A 44 10.05 8.66 -0.33
N VAL A 45 10.59 9.47 -1.24
CA VAL A 45 11.62 10.47 -0.90
C VAL A 45 11.06 11.52 0.05
N LEU A 46 9.89 12.09 -0.25
CA LEU A 46 9.22 13.06 0.61
C LEU A 46 8.91 12.46 1.99
N PHE A 47 8.43 11.22 2.04
CA PHE A 47 8.21 10.50 3.28
C PHE A 47 9.52 10.33 4.07
N ALA A 48 10.61 9.95 3.41
CA ALA A 48 11.90 9.76 4.07
C ALA A 48 12.47 11.08 4.63
N LEU A 49 12.29 12.19 3.90
CA LEU A 49 12.67 13.53 4.37
C LEU A 49 11.82 13.95 5.58
N LEU A 50 10.50 13.73 5.51
CA LEU A 50 9.59 14.02 6.61
C LEU A 50 9.93 13.17 7.84
N ALA A 51 10.17 11.88 7.66
CA ALA A 51 10.58 10.96 8.72
C ALA A 51 11.86 11.43 9.41
N ARG A 52 12.89 11.83 8.64
CA ARG A 52 14.12 12.40 9.21
C ARG A 52 13.87 13.70 9.97
N ALA A 53 12.92 14.52 9.54
CA ALA A 53 12.55 15.74 10.26
C ALA A 53 11.82 15.42 11.58
N VAL A 54 10.92 14.44 11.57
CA VAL A 54 10.16 13.97 12.75
C VAL A 54 11.07 13.35 13.81
N LEU A 55 12.16 12.70 13.38
CA LEU A 55 13.14 12.08 14.29
C LEU A 55 14.08 13.09 14.97
N ARG A 56 13.96 14.40 14.70
CA ARG A 56 14.76 15.41 15.39
C ARG A 56 14.31 15.55 16.85
N SER A 57 15.27 15.83 17.74
CA SER A 57 15.10 15.85 19.20
C SER A 57 13.95 16.73 19.70
N GLU A 58 13.67 17.85 19.03
CA GLU A 58 12.59 18.78 19.40
C GLU A 58 11.20 18.15 19.24
N LEU A 59 10.99 17.38 18.16
CA LEU A 59 9.70 16.71 17.91
C LEU A 59 9.51 15.49 18.81
N VAL A 60 10.60 14.86 19.27
CA VAL A 60 10.53 13.76 20.23
C VAL A 60 9.97 14.24 21.57
N ALA A 61 10.40 15.42 22.06
CA ALA A 61 9.87 16.00 23.29
C ALA A 61 8.39 16.40 23.16
N PHE A 62 8.01 17.01 22.02
CA PHE A 62 6.61 17.29 21.72
C PHE A 62 5.75 16.01 21.69
N ASN A 63 6.24 14.95 21.04
CA ASN A 63 5.54 13.68 20.95
C ASN A 63 5.37 13.03 22.33
N ARG A 64 6.36 13.17 23.22
CA ARG A 64 6.25 12.71 24.62
C ARG A 64 5.15 13.46 25.38
N GLY A 65 5.10 14.78 25.27
CA GLY A 65 4.04 15.59 25.89
C GLY A 65 2.64 15.26 25.36
N ALA A 66 2.52 14.99 24.06
CA ALA A 66 1.26 14.52 23.47
C ALA A 66 0.86 13.13 24.01
N LEU A 67 1.82 12.20 24.15
CA LEU A 67 1.58 10.88 24.74
C LEU A 67 1.06 10.99 26.18
N GLU A 68 1.70 11.83 27.00
CA GLU A 68 1.28 12.08 28.39
C GLU A 68 -0.12 12.71 28.44
N ALA A 69 -0.42 13.66 27.55
CA ALA A 69 -1.74 14.29 27.46
C ALA A 69 -2.84 13.29 27.10
N ILE A 70 -2.59 12.39 26.14
CA ILE A 70 -3.53 11.33 25.79
C ILE A 70 -3.72 10.36 26.96
N HIS A 71 -2.63 9.98 27.62
CA HIS A 71 -2.67 9.03 28.74
C HIS A 71 -3.49 9.56 29.93
N MET A 72 -3.55 10.88 30.15
CA MET A 72 -4.40 11.47 31.20
C MET A 72 -5.91 11.20 31.03
N TYR A 73 -6.36 10.90 29.82
CA TYR A 73 -7.77 10.56 29.53
C TYR A 73 -7.98 9.04 29.34
N ALA A 74 -6.96 8.21 29.59
CA ALA A 74 -7.07 6.77 29.42
C ALA A 74 -8.12 6.20 30.37
N THR A 75 -8.99 5.35 29.81
CA THR A 75 -10.02 4.63 30.57
C THR A 75 -10.15 3.21 30.02
N PRO A 76 -10.58 2.22 30.82
CA PRO A 76 -10.70 0.83 30.35
C PRO A 76 -11.56 0.67 29.10
N THR A 77 -12.61 1.50 28.95
CA THR A 77 -13.47 1.50 27.76
C THR A 77 -12.71 2.02 26.53
N LEU A 78 -11.97 3.12 26.66
CA LEU A 78 -11.16 3.66 25.57
C LEU A 78 -10.02 2.72 25.18
N ASP A 79 -9.41 2.04 26.15
CA ASP A 79 -8.38 1.03 25.91
C ASP A 79 -8.93 -0.13 25.08
N THR A 80 -10.14 -0.60 25.41
CA THR A 80 -10.81 -1.67 24.65
C THR A 80 -11.09 -1.24 23.22
N VAL A 81 -11.59 -0.01 23.02
CA VAL A 81 -11.84 0.54 21.67
C VAL A 81 -10.52 0.69 20.90
N ALA A 82 -9.47 1.22 21.53
CA ALA A 82 -8.15 1.36 20.92
C ALA A 82 -7.56 0.01 20.50
N LEU A 83 -7.69 -1.03 21.34
CA LEU A 83 -7.28 -2.39 21.02
C LEU A 83 -8.08 -2.99 19.87
N ALA A 84 -9.40 -2.76 19.82
CA ALA A 84 -10.23 -3.24 18.72
C ALA A 84 -9.84 -2.59 17.38
N VAL A 85 -9.63 -1.27 17.39
CA VAL A 85 -9.16 -0.54 16.19
C VAL A 85 -7.76 -0.99 15.79
N THR A 86 -6.86 -1.22 16.76
CA THR A 86 -5.51 -1.74 16.50
C THR A 86 -5.60 -3.15 15.90
N PHE A 87 -6.48 -4.00 16.39
CA PHE A 87 -6.67 -5.35 15.85
C PHE A 87 -7.08 -5.33 14.37
N LEU A 88 -7.92 -4.38 13.93
CA LEU A 88 -8.31 -4.27 12.52
C LEU A 88 -7.13 -4.03 11.57
N GLY A 89 -6.12 -3.27 12.01
CA GLY A 89 -4.89 -3.05 11.25
C GLY A 89 -3.83 -4.12 11.44
N SER A 90 -4.09 -5.13 12.29
CA SER A 90 -3.08 -6.15 12.61
C SER A 90 -2.70 -6.95 11.38
N PHE A 91 -1.46 -7.43 11.36
CA PHE A 91 -0.95 -8.26 10.26
C PHE A 91 -1.86 -9.46 10.02
N GLU A 92 -2.31 -10.10 11.11
CA GLU A 92 -3.21 -11.24 11.09
C GLU A 92 -4.55 -10.89 10.43
N CYS A 93 -5.18 -9.78 10.82
CA CYS A 93 -6.44 -9.34 10.22
C CYS A 93 -6.29 -9.00 8.74
N VAL A 94 -5.25 -8.24 8.39
CA VAL A 94 -4.99 -7.84 6.99
C VAL A 94 -4.73 -9.06 6.12
N VAL A 95 -3.99 -10.06 6.61
CA VAL A 95 -3.74 -11.31 5.88
C VAL A 95 -5.04 -12.10 5.70
N VAL A 96 -5.85 -12.26 6.76
CA VAL A 96 -7.13 -13.00 6.67
C VAL A 96 -8.06 -12.35 5.66
N ILE A 97 -8.25 -11.02 5.75
CA ILE A 97 -9.11 -10.26 4.83
C ILE A 97 -8.53 -10.31 3.41
N GLY A 98 -7.22 -10.13 3.26
CA GLY A 98 -6.53 -10.17 1.97
C GLY A 98 -6.67 -11.51 1.26
N VAL A 99 -6.52 -12.63 2.00
CA VAL A 99 -6.71 -13.97 1.46
C VAL A 99 -8.18 -14.20 1.09
N ALA A 100 -9.13 -13.81 1.95
CA ALA A 100 -10.55 -13.96 1.67
C ALA A 100 -10.96 -13.21 0.38
N LEU A 101 -10.52 -11.97 0.22
CA LEU A 101 -10.74 -11.17 -0.98
C LEU A 101 -10.03 -11.75 -2.20
N GLY A 102 -8.79 -12.23 -2.04
CA GLY A 102 -8.05 -12.89 -3.10
C GLY A 102 -8.78 -14.13 -3.63
N VAL A 103 -9.26 -15.00 -2.73
CA VAL A 103 -10.06 -16.18 -3.09
C VAL A 103 -11.36 -15.78 -3.78
N TRP A 104 -12.04 -14.74 -3.29
CA TRP A 104 -13.26 -14.24 -3.91
C TRP A 104 -13.03 -13.70 -5.34
N PHE A 105 -11.95 -12.95 -5.57
CA PHE A 105 -11.60 -12.48 -6.90
C PHE A 105 -11.25 -13.62 -7.86
N LEU A 106 -10.49 -14.62 -7.38
CA LEU A 106 -10.18 -15.81 -8.17
C LEU A 106 -11.44 -16.60 -8.55
N ARG A 107 -12.38 -16.79 -7.61
CA ARG A 107 -13.68 -17.43 -7.85
C ARG A 107 -14.55 -16.65 -8.84
N SER A 108 -14.45 -15.32 -8.80
CA SER A 108 -15.17 -14.41 -9.70
C SER A 108 -14.50 -14.24 -11.08
N LYS A 109 -13.46 -15.02 -11.39
CA LYS A 109 -12.63 -14.91 -12.60
C LYS A 109 -11.92 -13.55 -12.76
N ARG A 110 -11.86 -12.75 -11.70
CA ARG A 110 -11.18 -11.44 -11.64
C ARG A 110 -9.70 -11.61 -11.31
N ARG A 111 -8.96 -12.32 -12.17
CA ARG A 111 -7.56 -12.70 -11.91
C ARG A 111 -6.62 -11.50 -11.78
N VAL A 112 -6.84 -10.46 -12.57
CA VAL A 112 -6.04 -9.23 -12.52
C VAL A 112 -6.16 -8.58 -11.14
N ASP A 113 -7.38 -8.47 -10.60
CA ASP A 113 -7.59 -7.85 -9.29
C ASP A 113 -6.97 -8.64 -8.14
N ALA A 114 -6.99 -9.98 -8.23
CA ALA A 114 -6.28 -10.84 -7.27
C ALA A 114 -4.76 -10.60 -7.31
N TRP A 115 -4.17 -10.46 -8.51
CA TRP A 115 -2.74 -10.16 -8.67
C TRP A 115 -2.37 -8.76 -8.18
N VAL A 116 -3.22 -7.76 -8.46
CA VAL A 116 -3.03 -6.39 -7.96
C VAL A 116 -3.07 -6.39 -6.44
N LEU A 117 -4.07 -7.03 -5.82
CA LEU A 117 -4.19 -7.15 -4.36
C LEU A 117 -2.94 -7.80 -3.76
N ALA A 118 -2.49 -8.94 -4.31
CA ALA A 118 -1.29 -9.63 -3.84
C ALA A 118 -0.05 -8.74 -3.94
N THR A 119 0.12 -8.04 -5.06
CA THR A 119 1.26 -7.14 -5.29
C THR A 119 1.27 -5.99 -4.29
N VAL A 120 0.12 -5.39 -4.01
CA VAL A 120 -0.01 -4.29 -3.05
C VAL A 120 0.29 -4.75 -1.63
N LEU A 121 -0.25 -5.90 -1.21
CA LEU A 121 -0.02 -6.43 0.14
C LEU A 121 1.45 -6.80 0.36
N LEU A 122 2.06 -7.51 -0.60
CA LEU A 122 3.47 -7.90 -0.51
C LEU A 122 4.40 -6.70 -0.62
N GLY A 123 4.13 -5.80 -1.56
CA GLY A 123 4.93 -4.58 -1.76
C GLY A 123 4.87 -3.64 -0.56
N GLY A 124 3.67 -3.40 -0.02
CA GLY A 124 3.48 -2.60 1.19
C GLY A 124 4.17 -3.20 2.41
N GLY A 125 4.06 -4.52 2.60
CA GLY A 125 4.75 -5.22 3.67
C GLY A 125 6.28 -5.12 3.56
N ALA A 126 6.84 -5.38 2.37
CA ALA A 126 8.27 -5.28 2.12
C ALA A 126 8.80 -3.85 2.31
N LEU A 127 8.05 -2.84 1.83
CA LEU A 127 8.39 -1.44 2.03
C LEU A 127 8.39 -1.05 3.51
N SER A 128 7.36 -1.46 4.27
CA SER A 128 7.26 -1.21 5.70
C SER A 128 8.46 -1.80 6.47
N GLN A 129 8.83 -3.05 6.18
CA GLN A 129 10.00 -3.70 6.80
C GLN A 129 11.31 -3.00 6.44
N THR A 130 11.46 -2.59 5.18
CA THR A 130 12.65 -1.86 4.71
C THR A 130 12.78 -0.52 5.45
N LEU A 131 11.69 0.25 5.54
CA LEU A 131 11.69 1.54 6.23
C LEU A 131 11.98 1.37 7.73
N LYS A 132 11.42 0.34 8.36
CA LYS A 132 11.75 0.00 9.75
C LYS A 132 13.25 -0.22 9.90
N ALA A 133 13.86 -1.07 9.08
CA ALA A 133 15.30 -1.31 9.12
C ALA A 133 16.15 -0.05 8.90
N VAL A 134 15.70 0.86 8.02
CA VAL A 134 16.41 2.12 7.71
C VAL A 134 16.37 3.12 8.88
N PHE A 135 15.21 3.27 9.52
CA PHE A 135 15.07 4.26 10.61
C PHE A 135 15.49 3.72 11.97
N ALA A 136 15.40 2.40 12.18
CA ALA A 136 15.84 1.72 13.40
C ALA A 136 15.37 2.39 14.71
N GLN A 137 14.21 3.05 14.69
CA GLN A 137 13.72 3.80 15.84
C GLN A 137 13.18 2.85 16.90
N THR A 138 13.66 2.99 18.13
CA THR A 138 13.16 2.27 19.30
C THR A 138 11.82 2.87 19.77
N ARG A 139 11.01 2.06 20.46
CA ARG A 139 9.75 2.52 21.05
C ARG A 139 10.05 3.36 22.30
N PRO A 140 9.37 4.48 22.53
CA PRO A 140 9.52 5.23 23.77
C PRO A 140 8.96 4.40 24.95
N ASP A 141 9.79 4.13 25.95
CA ASP A 141 9.39 3.45 27.19
C ASP A 141 8.89 4.48 28.22
N VAL A 142 7.75 5.13 27.92
CA VAL A 142 7.16 6.16 28.81
C VAL A 142 6.17 5.55 29.80
N PHE A 143 5.41 4.54 29.37
CA PHE A 143 4.41 3.81 30.16
C PHE A 143 4.40 2.33 29.76
N ASP A 144 3.81 1.47 30.58
CA ASP A 144 3.60 0.07 30.20
C ASP A 144 2.67 -0.01 28.96
N PRO A 145 3.13 -0.59 27.84
CA PRO A 145 2.35 -0.59 26.62
C PRO A 145 1.14 -1.52 26.71
N LEU A 146 -0.03 -0.98 26.34
CA LEU A 146 -1.29 -1.73 26.17
C LEU A 146 -1.15 -2.94 25.22
N TYR A 147 -0.25 -2.83 24.24
CA TYR A 147 0.11 -3.89 23.31
C TYR A 147 1.61 -3.90 23.06
N ARG A 148 2.27 -5.02 23.35
CA ARG A 148 3.69 -5.22 23.02
C ARG A 148 3.83 -5.62 21.56
N ALA A 149 3.91 -4.63 20.69
CA ALA A 149 4.33 -4.84 19.31
C ALA A 149 5.81 -5.27 19.28
N ALA A 150 6.10 -6.45 18.73
CA ALA A 150 7.48 -6.88 18.51
C ALA A 150 8.15 -5.98 17.45
N GLY A 151 9.25 -5.32 17.82
CA GLY A 151 10.12 -4.60 16.89
C GLY A 151 9.98 -3.07 16.88
N LEU A 152 10.52 -2.47 15.82
CA LEU A 152 10.78 -1.03 15.69
C LEU A 152 9.49 -0.19 15.72
N SER A 153 9.62 1.05 16.19
CA SER A 153 8.50 1.96 16.42
C SER A 153 8.02 2.64 15.14
N PHE A 154 8.93 2.88 14.20
CA PHE A 154 8.66 3.69 13.02
C PHE A 154 9.08 3.01 11.71
N PRO A 155 8.25 3.12 10.65
CA PRO A 155 6.85 3.57 10.68
C PRO A 155 5.92 2.54 11.34
N SER A 156 4.68 2.96 11.69
CA SER A 156 3.61 2.01 12.06
C SER A 156 3.38 1.03 10.91
N GLY A 157 3.17 -0.24 11.26
CA GLY A 157 2.83 -1.30 10.30
C GLY A 157 1.34 -1.62 10.22
N HIS A 158 0.57 -1.21 11.23
CA HIS A 158 -0.90 -1.17 11.18
C HIS A 158 -1.32 0.02 10.34
#